data_AF-A0A3B9JBX1-F1
#
_entry.id   AF-A0A3B9JBX1-F1
#
_cell.length_a   1.000
_cell.length_b   1.000
_cell.length_c   1.000
_cell.angle_alpha   90.00
_cell.angle_beta   90.00
_cell.angle_gamma   90.00
#
_symmetry.space_group_name_H-M   'P 1'
#
loop_
_entity.id
_entity.type
_entity.pdbx_description
1 polymer ?
#
loop_
_entity_poly.entity_id
_entity_poly.type
_entity_poly.pdbx_seq_one_letter_code
_entity_poly.pdbx_strand_id
1 'polypeptide(L)'
;MINKKTFTYLEALFAVVVWGANFVATKDVVGEISPVTIIWLRFGMGFLILGAATAWRKQFALPQKSEWAYLALLGFIGITFHQWLQATGLITAAATTTAWIVATIPIFTAILGWLVLREKLGWLAIVGIVLATFGVLLIVSKGNLSALAAGNFGTPG
;
A
#
# COMPACT_ATOMS: atom_id res chain seq x y z
N MET A 1 -29.67 16.64 2.83
CA MET A 1 -28.72 16.86 1.70
C MET A 1 -27.31 16.91 2.29
N ILE A 2 -26.51 15.86 2.11
CA ILE A 2 -25.16 15.80 2.68
C ILE A 2 -24.28 16.81 1.94
N ASN A 3 -23.57 17.66 2.67
CA ASN A 3 -22.62 18.63 2.11
C ASN A 3 -21.52 17.87 1.34
N LYS A 4 -21.14 18.34 0.12
CA LYS A 4 -20.08 17.72 -0.70
C LYS A 4 -18.80 17.44 0.10
N LYS A 5 -18.42 18.34 1.02
CA LYS A 5 -17.23 18.14 1.89
C LYS A 5 -17.41 16.96 2.86
N THR A 6 -18.58 16.86 3.50
CA THR A 6 -18.90 15.75 4.40
C THR A 6 -18.92 14.43 3.65
N PHE A 7 -19.45 14.41 2.43
CA PHE A 7 -19.46 13.21 1.59
C PHE A 7 -18.04 12.74 1.27
N THR A 8 -17.14 13.63 0.84
CA THR A 8 -15.73 13.28 0.59
C THR A 8 -15.02 12.75 1.83
N TYR A 9 -15.27 13.31 3.01
CA TYR A 9 -14.69 12.80 4.26
C TYR A 9 -15.23 11.40 4.62
N LEU A 10 -16.51 11.12 4.36
CA LEU A 10 -17.09 9.80 4.57
C LEU A 10 -16.49 8.77 3.61
N GLU A 11 -16.28 9.13 2.34
CA GLU A 11 -15.61 8.27 1.36
C GLU A 11 -14.17 7.95 1.78
N ALA A 12 -13.42 8.96 2.24
CA ALA A 12 -12.06 8.78 2.75
C ALA A 12 -12.03 7.88 3.99
N LEU A 13 -12.94 8.11 4.94
CA LEU A 13 -13.05 7.28 6.14
C LEU A 13 -13.37 5.82 5.78
N PHE A 14 -14.33 5.62 4.87
CA PHE A 14 -14.67 4.29 4.39
C PHE A 14 -13.47 3.59 3.74
N ALA A 15 -12.73 4.31 2.88
CA ALA A 15 -11.52 3.78 2.25
C ALA A 15 -10.47 3.36 3.28
N VAL A 16 -10.24 4.16 4.32
CA VAL A 16 -9.28 3.85 5.41
C VAL A 16 -9.73 2.64 6.22
N VAL A 17 -11.03 2.53 6.55
CA VAL A 17 -11.57 1.36 7.27
C VAL A 17 -11.41 0.09 6.44
N VAL A 18 -11.78 0.12 5.16
CA VAL A 18 -11.65 -1.02 4.26
C VAL A 18 -10.17 -1.43 4.11
N TRP A 19 -9.26 -0.46 3.99
CA TRP A 19 -7.83 -0.73 3.93
C TRP A 19 -7.27 -1.34 5.23
N GLY A 20 -7.67 -0.83 6.39
CA GLY A 20 -7.27 -1.37 7.68
C GLY A 20 -7.76 -2.81 7.87
N ALA A 21 -9.04 -3.06 7.58
CA ALA A 21 -9.62 -4.39 7.63
C ALA A 21 -8.94 -5.38 6.67
N ASN A 22 -8.50 -4.91 5.49
CA ASN A 22 -7.78 -5.75 4.53
C ASN A 22 -6.48 -6.34 5.10
N PHE A 23 -5.71 -5.60 5.91
CA PHE A 23 -4.47 -6.13 6.51
C PHE A 23 -4.76 -7.27 7.48
N VAL A 24 -5.79 -7.12 8.33
CA VAL A 24 -6.21 -8.14 9.28
C VAL A 24 -6.73 -9.38 8.54
N ALA A 25 -7.67 -9.19 7.60
CA ALA A 25 -8.21 -10.29 6.81
C ALA A 25 -7.13 -11.03 6.00
N THR A 26 -6.15 -10.30 5.45
CA THR A 26 -5.03 -10.94 4.73
C THR A 26 -4.15 -11.73 5.70
N LYS A 27 -3.86 -11.21 6.90
CA LYS A 27 -3.07 -11.92 7.93
C LYS A 27 -3.70 -13.25 8.31
N ASP A 28 -5.02 -13.27 8.49
CA ASP A 28 -5.74 -14.48 8.86
C ASP A 28 -5.66 -15.54 7.74
N VAL A 29 -5.80 -15.11 6.48
CA VAL A 29 -5.86 -16.03 5.34
C VAL A 29 -4.48 -16.51 4.85
N VAL A 30 -3.40 -15.74 5.03
CA VAL A 30 -2.05 -16.14 4.56
C VAL A 30 -1.49 -17.37 5.28
N GLY A 31 -2.08 -17.78 6.40
CA GLY A 31 -1.76 -19.06 7.07
C GLY A 31 -2.36 -20.29 6.39
N GLU A 32 -3.44 -20.11 5.62
CA GLU A 32 -4.19 -21.18 4.96
C GLU A 32 -3.97 -21.21 3.44
N ILE A 33 -3.78 -20.04 2.84
CA ILE A 33 -3.70 -19.86 1.39
C ILE A 33 -2.39 -19.13 1.05
N SER A 34 -1.71 -19.58 -0.02
CA SER A 34 -0.49 -18.92 -0.46
C SER A 34 -0.72 -17.44 -0.81
N PRO A 35 0.21 -16.53 -0.49
CA PRO A 35 0.11 -15.10 -0.83
C PRO A 35 -0.16 -14.86 -2.32
N VAL A 36 0.46 -15.65 -3.18
CA VAL A 36 0.33 -15.56 -4.64
C VAL A 36 -1.11 -15.85 -5.06
N THR A 37 -1.75 -16.87 -4.48
CA THR A 37 -3.16 -17.21 -4.75
C THR A 37 -4.10 -16.08 -4.33
N ILE A 38 -3.89 -15.49 -3.14
CA ILE A 38 -4.71 -14.36 -2.66
C ILE A 38 -4.65 -13.19 -3.64
N ILE A 39 -3.44 -12.85 -4.11
CA ILE A 39 -3.21 -11.77 -5.05
C ILE A 39 -3.87 -12.07 -6.41
N TRP A 40 -3.68 -13.28 -6.94
CA TRP A 40 -4.31 -13.71 -8.18
C TRP A 40 -5.83 -13.62 -8.14
N LEU A 41 -6.46 -14.10 -7.07
CA LEU A 41 -7.91 -14.00 -6.90
C LEU A 41 -8.35 -12.53 -6.82
N ARG A 42 -7.67 -11.72 -6.01
CA ARG A 42 -8.01 -10.30 -5.83
C ARG A 42 -7.95 -9.51 -7.13
N PHE A 43 -6.84 -9.62 -7.88
CA PHE A 43 -6.66 -8.87 -9.13
C PHE A 43 -7.38 -9.52 -10.31
N GLY A 44 -7.57 -10.84 -10.32
CA GLY A 44 -8.42 -11.53 -11.29
C GLY A 44 -9.88 -11.09 -11.18
N MET A 45 -10.44 -11.03 -9.98
CA MET A 45 -11.78 -10.47 -9.74
C MET A 45 -11.84 -9.00 -10.15
N GLY A 46 -10.84 -8.20 -9.76
CA GLY A 46 -10.76 -6.79 -10.15
C GLY A 46 -10.74 -6.59 -11.67
N PHE A 47 -9.97 -7.40 -12.39
CA PHE A 47 -9.93 -7.40 -13.86
C PHE A 47 -11.30 -7.72 -14.47
N LEU A 48 -12.00 -8.75 -13.98
CA LEU A 48 -13.33 -9.10 -14.48
C LEU A 48 -14.36 -8.01 -14.21
N ILE A 49 -14.39 -7.45 -13.00
CA ILE A 49 -15.34 -6.40 -12.61
C ILE A 49 -15.09 -5.12 -13.40
N LEU A 50 -13.84 -4.66 -13.47
CA LEU A 50 -13.48 -3.45 -14.23
C LEU A 50 -13.66 -3.67 -15.74
N GLY A 51 -13.35 -4.86 -16.25
CA GLY A 51 -13.61 -5.26 -17.64
C GLY A 51 -15.09 -5.20 -17.98
N ALA A 52 -15.95 -5.77 -17.13
CA ALA A 52 -17.40 -5.71 -17.30
C ALA A 52 -17.94 -4.27 -17.22
N ALA A 53 -17.46 -3.47 -16.27
CA ALA A 53 -17.88 -2.09 -16.10
C ALA A 53 -17.48 -1.20 -17.29
N THR A 54 -16.26 -1.35 -17.81
CA THR A 54 -15.78 -0.60 -18.97
C THR A 54 -16.47 -1.03 -20.27
N ALA A 55 -16.74 -2.33 -20.42
CA ALA A 55 -17.53 -2.86 -21.53
C ALA A 55 -18.97 -2.30 -21.51
N TRP A 56 -19.64 -2.31 -20.36
CA TRP A 56 -21.00 -1.77 -20.22
C TRP A 56 -21.03 -0.26 -20.51
N ARG A 57 -20.06 0.51 -20.02
CA ARG A 57 -19.96 1.94 -20.29
C ARG A 57 -19.48 2.27 -21.71
N LYS A 58 -19.08 1.28 -22.51
CA LYS A 58 -18.45 1.45 -23.84
C LYS A 58 -17.21 2.36 -23.79
N GLN A 59 -16.48 2.31 -22.68
CA GLN A 59 -15.27 3.12 -22.42
C GLN A 59 -14.01 2.26 -22.51
N PHE A 60 -14.07 1.14 -23.22
CA PHE A 60 -12.92 0.27 -23.38
C PHE A 60 -11.89 0.92 -24.30
N ALA A 61 -10.70 1.17 -23.77
CA ALA A 61 -9.58 1.76 -24.51
C ALA A 61 -8.37 0.83 -24.35
N LEU A 62 -7.87 0.34 -25.49
CA LEU A 62 -6.63 -0.45 -25.49
C LEU A 62 -5.42 0.49 -25.54
N PRO A 63 -4.36 0.20 -24.77
CA PRO A 63 -3.11 0.92 -24.86
C PRO A 63 -2.49 0.81 -26.26
N GLN A 64 -1.77 1.86 -26.66
CA GLN A 64 -0.92 1.80 -27.84
C GLN A 64 0.21 0.79 -27.65
N LYS A 65 0.73 0.23 -28.76
CA LYS A 65 1.84 -0.77 -28.72
C LYS A 65 3.06 -0.30 -27.92
N SER A 66 3.35 1.00 -27.96
CA SER A 66 4.44 1.66 -27.21
C SER A 66 4.19 1.73 -25.70
N GLU A 67 2.93 1.70 -25.25
CA GLU A 67 2.55 1.87 -23.85
C GLU A 67 2.52 0.55 -23.08
N TRP A 68 2.41 -0.59 -23.78
CA TRP A 68 2.31 -1.91 -23.15
C TRP A 68 3.50 -2.23 -22.24
N ALA A 69 4.73 -1.90 -22.65
CA ALA A 69 5.91 -2.13 -21.83
C ALA A 69 5.87 -1.28 -20.55
N TYR A 70 5.45 -0.03 -20.64
CA TYR A 70 5.33 0.88 -19.51
C TYR A 70 4.21 0.44 -18.54
N LEU A 71 3.05 0.05 -19.08
CA LEU A 71 1.92 -0.46 -18.29
C LEU A 71 2.25 -1.80 -17.62
N ALA A 72 2.96 -2.69 -18.31
CA ALA A 72 3.43 -3.94 -17.74
C ALA A 72 4.40 -3.67 -16.57
N LEU A 73 5.34 -2.73 -16.73
CA LEU A 73 6.24 -2.33 -15.66
C LEU A 73 5.50 -1.72 -14.47
N LEU A 74 4.55 -0.83 -14.73
CA LEU A 74 3.75 -0.17 -13.70
C LEU A 74 2.87 -1.17 -12.94
N GLY A 75 2.21 -2.09 -13.65
CA GLY A 75 1.42 -3.17 -13.06
C GLY A 75 2.28 -4.18 -12.32
N PHE A 76 3.50 -4.46 -12.79
CA PHE A 76 4.41 -5.33 -12.09
C PHE A 76 4.90 -4.70 -10.79
N ILE A 77 5.47 -3.49 -10.83
CA ILE A 77 6.04 -2.83 -9.64
C ILE A 77 4.94 -2.38 -8.67
N GLY A 78 3.97 -1.62 -9.17
CA GLY A 78 2.98 -0.95 -8.32
C GLY A 78 1.90 -1.88 -7.78
N ILE A 79 1.65 -3.01 -8.45
CA ILE A 79 0.61 -3.95 -8.06
C ILE A 79 1.25 -5.28 -7.65
N THR A 80 1.83 -6.02 -8.59
CA THR A 80 2.19 -7.42 -8.35
C THR A 80 3.28 -7.56 -7.29
N PHE A 81 4.39 -6.86 -7.47
CA PHE A 81 5.57 -6.92 -6.60
C PHE A 81 5.27 -6.33 -5.22
N HIS A 82 4.66 -5.14 -5.17
CA HIS A 82 4.25 -4.52 -3.93
C HIS A 82 3.30 -5.41 -3.11
N GLN A 83 2.23 -5.93 -3.73
CA GLN A 83 1.26 -6.76 -3.02
C GLN A 83 1.84 -8.10 -2.60
N TRP A 84 2.75 -8.67 -3.40
CA TRP A 84 3.45 -9.90 -3.04
C TRP A 84 4.37 -9.71 -1.83
N LEU A 85 5.15 -8.63 -1.79
CA LEU A 85 5.96 -8.28 -0.62
C LEU A 85 5.09 -8.03 0.62
N GLN A 86 3.97 -7.32 0.47
CA GLN A 86 3.05 -7.05 1.57
C GLN A 86 2.46 -8.35 2.14
N ALA A 87 1.90 -9.21 1.28
CA ALA A 87 1.26 -10.45 1.70
C ALA A 87 2.28 -11.46 2.27
N THR A 88 3.49 -11.50 1.71
CA THR A 88 4.57 -12.34 2.26
C THR A 88 5.07 -11.79 3.61
N GLY A 89 5.21 -10.46 3.73
CA GLY A 89 5.58 -9.82 4.99
C GLY A 89 4.55 -10.06 6.10
N LEU A 90 3.27 -10.19 5.75
CA LEU A 90 2.19 -10.56 6.68
C LEU A 90 2.33 -12.00 7.21
N ILE A 91 3.10 -12.90 6.58
CA ILE A 91 3.33 -14.23 7.14
C ILE A 91 4.07 -14.11 8.47
N THR A 92 5.12 -13.29 8.52
CA THR A 92 6.02 -13.17 9.69
C THR A 92 5.69 -11.97 10.58
N ALA A 93 5.19 -10.87 10.02
CA ALA A 93 4.87 -9.66 10.76
C ALA A 93 3.40 -9.60 11.22
N ALA A 94 3.14 -8.79 12.25
CA ALA A 94 1.78 -8.44 12.65
C ALA A 94 1.13 -7.49 11.64
N ALA A 95 -0.18 -7.60 11.46
CA ALA A 95 -0.96 -6.74 10.54
C ALA A 95 -0.77 -5.25 10.85
N THR A 96 -0.68 -4.89 12.12
CA THR A 96 -0.41 -3.51 12.58
C THR A 96 0.96 -3.04 12.10
N THR A 97 2.03 -3.78 12.38
CA THR A 97 3.40 -3.44 11.96
C THR A 97 3.49 -3.27 10.44
N THR A 98 2.88 -4.17 9.66
CA THR A 98 2.86 -4.04 8.19
C THR A 98 2.12 -2.78 7.73
N ALA A 99 0.95 -2.47 8.33
CA ALA A 99 0.20 -1.26 8.00
C ALA A 99 1.00 0.02 8.29
N TRP A 100 1.76 0.05 9.39
CA TRP A 100 2.64 1.18 9.72
C TRP A 100 3.81 1.34 8.75
N ILE A 101 4.43 0.23 8.33
CA ILE A 101 5.47 0.26 7.30
C ILE A 101 4.89 0.82 6.01
N VAL A 102 3.70 0.39 5.60
CA VAL A 102 3.01 0.92 4.40
C VAL A 102 2.68 2.41 4.55
N ALA A 103 2.36 2.89 5.75
CA ALA A 103 2.14 4.31 6.01
C ALA A 103 3.40 5.18 5.81
N THR A 104 4.60 4.59 5.67
CA THR A 104 5.83 5.30 5.27
C THR A 104 5.96 5.55 3.78
N ILE A 105 5.10 4.98 2.93
CA ILE A 105 5.15 5.18 1.47
C ILE A 105 5.32 6.65 1.06
N PRO A 106 4.63 7.64 1.68
CA PRO A 106 4.82 9.05 1.33
C PRO A 106 6.25 9.55 1.54
N ILE A 107 6.98 9.00 2.52
CA ILE A 107 8.38 9.35 2.79
C ILE A 107 9.25 8.92 1.62
N PHE A 108 9.17 7.64 1.24
CA PHE A 108 9.91 7.09 0.11
C PHE A 108 9.49 7.76 -1.21
N THR A 109 8.19 8.05 -1.36
CA THR A 109 7.65 8.76 -2.53
C THR A 109 8.25 10.15 -2.67
N ALA A 110 8.33 10.92 -1.57
CA ALA A 110 8.91 12.26 -1.58
C ALA A 110 10.43 12.22 -1.86
N ILE A 111 11.16 11.26 -1.29
CA ILE A 111 12.60 11.08 -1.56
C ILE A 111 12.83 10.71 -3.02
N LEU A 112 12.05 9.76 -3.56
CA LEU A 112 12.16 9.36 -4.97
C LEU A 112 11.71 10.47 -5.92
N GLY A 113 10.69 11.27 -5.56
CA GLY A 113 10.28 12.46 -6.31
C GLY A 113 11.40 13.49 -6.41
N TRP A 114 12.11 13.74 -5.31
CA TRP A 114 13.29 14.60 -5.33
C TRP A 114 14.45 14.02 -6.14
N LEU A 115 14.75 12.72 -5.99
CA LEU A 115 15.91 12.09 -6.63
C LEU A 115 15.70 11.83 -8.13
N VAL A 116 14.54 11.29 -8.50
CA VAL A 116 14.22 10.82 -9.86
C VAL A 116 13.52 11.91 -10.65
N LEU A 117 12.50 12.56 -10.08
CA LEU A 117 11.71 13.61 -10.75
C LEU A 117 12.32 15.02 -10.58
N ARG A 118 13.35 15.17 -9.71
CA ARG A 118 14.00 16.45 -9.40
C ARG A 118 13.04 17.50 -8.83
N GLU A 119 12.01 17.06 -8.11
CA GLU A 119 11.06 17.94 -7.43
C GLU A 119 11.71 18.67 -6.26
N LYS A 120 11.34 19.93 -5.99
CA LYS A 120 11.90 20.68 -4.85
C LYS A 120 11.23 20.27 -3.55
N LEU A 121 11.98 19.69 -2.61
CA LEU A 121 11.52 19.41 -1.25
C LEU A 121 11.48 20.70 -0.43
N GLY A 122 10.28 21.17 -0.07
CA GLY A 122 10.11 22.28 0.86
C GLY A 122 10.43 21.87 2.31
N TRP A 123 10.77 22.86 3.15
CA TRP A 123 11.09 22.64 4.57
C TRP A 123 10.02 21.84 5.33
N LEU A 124 8.73 22.13 5.08
CA LEU A 124 7.62 21.39 5.70
C LEU A 124 7.60 19.90 5.33
N ALA A 125 7.96 19.57 4.08
CA ALA A 125 8.02 18.17 3.64
C ALA A 125 9.14 17.41 4.35
N ILE A 126 10.30 18.06 4.53
CA ILE A 126 11.44 17.49 5.27
C ILE A 126 11.04 17.22 6.72
N VAL A 127 10.41 18.19 7.40
CA VAL A 127 9.93 18.01 8.78
C VAL A 127 8.90 16.88 8.87
N GLY A 128 7.96 16.80 7.92
CA GLY A 128 6.98 15.73 7.84
C GLY A 128 7.61 14.34 7.66
N ILE A 129 8.62 14.22 6.80
CA ILE A 129 9.40 12.99 6.59
C ILE A 129 10.08 12.55 7.89
N VAL A 130 10.76 13.48 8.59
CA VAL A 130 11.47 13.18 9.84
C VAL A 130 10.49 12.71 10.92
N LEU A 131 9.37 13.42 11.10
CA LEU A 131 8.34 13.05 12.06
C LEU A 131 7.69 11.70 11.75
N ALA A 132 7.36 11.43 10.48
CA ALA A 132 6.76 10.17 10.07
C ALA A 132 7.75 9.00 10.25
N THR A 133 9.02 9.19 9.93
CA THR A 133 10.09 8.20 10.17
C THR A 133 10.18 7.86 11.65
N PHE A 134 10.19 8.88 12.51
CA PHE A 134 10.27 8.69 13.96
C PHE A 134 9.05 7.95 14.52
N GLY A 135 7.84 8.30 14.07
CA GLY A 135 6.61 7.62 14.45
C GLY A 135 6.62 6.13 14.10
N VAL A 136 7.10 5.78 12.90
CA VAL A 136 7.18 4.38 12.48
C VAL A 136 8.22 3.61 13.30
N LEU A 137 9.40 4.19 13.56
CA LEU A 137 10.42 3.56 14.40
C LEU A 137 9.91 3.29 15.82
N LEU A 138 9.17 4.23 16.41
CA LEU A 138 8.58 4.07 17.75
C LEU A 138 7.60 2.90 17.80
N ILE A 139 6.73 2.77 16.79
CA ILE A 139 5.71 1.73 16.76
C ILE A 139 6.31 0.36 16.46
N VAL A 140 7.20 0.29 15.47
CA VAL A 140 7.89 -0.96 15.09
C VAL A 140 8.73 -1.50 16.25
N SER A 141 9.34 -0.62 17.04
CA SER A 141 10.12 -0.99 18.22
C SER A 141 9.30 -1.28 19.47
N LYS A 142 7.97 -1.05 19.44
CA LYS A 142 7.09 -1.11 20.62
C LYS A 142 7.64 -0.28 21.80
N GLY A 143 8.34 0.83 21.52
CA GLY A 143 8.98 1.68 22.53
C GLY A 143 10.33 1.20 23.06
N ASN A 144 10.88 0.09 22.58
CA ASN A 144 12.18 -0.44 23.00
C ASN A 144 13.25 -0.18 21.92
N LEU A 145 13.95 0.95 22.01
CA LEU A 145 15.01 1.29 21.05
C LEU A 145 16.24 0.38 21.13
N SER A 146 16.50 -0.29 22.24
CA SER A 146 17.58 -1.28 22.32
C SER A 146 17.23 -2.58 21.58
N ALA A 147 15.94 -2.90 21.42
CA ALA A 147 15.51 -4.00 20.57
C ALA A 147 15.74 -3.74 19.06
N LEU A 148 15.77 -2.47 18.63
CA LEU A 148 16.18 -2.10 17.25
C LEU A 148 17.63 -2.49 16.97
N ALA A 149 18.54 -2.28 17.92
CA ALA A 149 19.96 -2.61 17.77
C ALA A 149 20.21 -4.13 17.80
N ALA A 150 19.32 -4.89 18.43
CA ALA A 150 19.43 -6.34 18.58
C ALA A 150 18.79 -7.15 17.42
N GLY A 151 18.14 -6.50 16.45
CA GLY A 151 17.54 -7.18 15.29
C GLY A 151 16.23 -7.93 15.55
N ASN A 152 15.63 -7.80 16.74
CA ASN A 152 14.39 -8.47 17.14
C ASN A 152 13.13 -7.76 16.60
N PHE A 153 13.13 -7.40 15.33
CA PHE A 153 11.98 -6.81 14.64
C PHE A 153 10.95 -7.89 14.32
N GLY A 154 9.66 -7.60 14.54
CA GLY A 154 8.58 -8.45 14.02
C GLY A 154 8.36 -9.75 14.78
N THR A 155 8.38 -9.73 16.12
CA THR A 155 7.86 -10.85 16.91
C THR A 155 6.45 -11.22 16.40
N PRO A 156 6.22 -12.48 15.99
CA PRO A 156 4.90 -12.91 15.53
C PRO A 156 3.88 -12.63 16.63
N GLY A 157 2.91 -11.79 16.31
CA GLY A 157 1.66 -11.69 17.06
C GLY A 157 0.62 -12.56 16.39
#